data_AF-A0A822XXL3-F1
#
_entry.id   AF-A0A822XXL3-F1
#
_cell.length_a   1.000
_cell.length_b   1.000
_cell.length_c   1.000
_cell.angle_alpha   90.00
_cell.angle_beta   90.00
_cell.angle_gamma   90.00
#
_symmetry.space_group_name_H-M   'P 1'
#
loop_
_entity.id
_entity.type
_entity.pdbx_description
1 polymer ?
#
loop_
_entity_poly.entity_id
_entity_poly.type
_entity_poly.pdbx_seq_one_letter_code
_entity_poly.pdbx_strand_id
1 'polypeptide(L)'
;MDPTTSGPGVSALEEKNLGRIAQIIGPVLDVAFPPGKIPNIYNALVIKGRDTAGQQINVSCEVQQLLGNNRARAVAMSATDGLMRGMEVIDTGAPVSTPKFYRKFSIPLTKL
;
A
#
# COMPACT_ATOMS: atom_id res chain seq x y z
N MET A 1 26.60 -30.83 26.94
CA MET A 1 27.44 -30.42 25.81
C MET A 1 26.58 -30.55 24.58
N ASP A 2 25.95 -29.46 24.15
CA ASP A 2 25.23 -29.43 22.87
C ASP A 2 26.22 -29.11 21.76
N PRO A 3 26.16 -29.83 20.63
CA PRO A 3 26.49 -29.27 19.34
C PRO A 3 25.19 -29.03 18.56
N THR A 4 24.81 -27.76 18.48
CA THR A 4 23.96 -27.15 17.44
C THR A 4 24.39 -27.61 16.05
N THR A 5 23.45 -27.97 15.18
CA THR A 5 23.47 -27.95 13.69
C THR A 5 22.21 -28.72 13.24
N SER A 6 21.32 -28.32 12.34
CA SER A 6 21.27 -27.28 11.31
C SER A 6 19.86 -27.28 10.71
N GLY A 7 19.37 -26.09 10.34
CA GLY A 7 18.34 -25.94 9.32
C GLY A 7 18.37 -24.51 8.80
N PRO A 8 18.81 -24.26 7.56
CA PRO A 8 18.66 -22.97 6.91
C PRO A 8 17.25 -22.86 6.30
N GLY A 9 16.65 -21.67 6.37
CA GLY A 9 15.61 -21.29 5.42
C GLY A 9 14.16 -21.33 5.92
N VAL A 10 13.79 -20.31 6.68
CA VAL A 10 12.62 -19.51 6.28
C VAL A 10 13.12 -18.08 6.07
N SER A 11 13.73 -17.85 4.91
CA SER A 11 13.83 -16.48 4.41
C SER A 11 12.42 -15.92 4.41
N ALA A 12 12.15 -14.96 5.28
CA ALA A 12 10.88 -14.27 5.38
C ALA A 12 10.53 -13.72 4.00
N LEU A 13 9.73 -14.48 3.24
CA LEU A 13 8.88 -13.92 2.23
C LEU A 13 7.89 -13.11 3.04
N GLU A 14 8.10 -11.80 3.08
CA GLU A 14 7.17 -10.85 3.68
C GLU A 14 5.81 -11.11 3.02
N GLU A 15 4.96 -11.84 3.72
CA GLU A 15 3.67 -12.29 3.22
C GLU A 15 2.83 -11.03 3.06
N LYS A 16 2.83 -10.47 1.85
CA LYS A 16 2.15 -9.22 1.53
C LYS A 16 0.69 -9.36 1.94
N ASN A 17 0.20 -8.39 2.71
CA ASN A 17 -1.19 -8.36 3.09
C ASN A 17 -2.05 -7.92 1.89
N LEU A 18 -2.71 -8.87 1.24
CA LEU A 18 -3.48 -8.65 0.01
C LEU A 18 -4.97 -8.46 0.31
N GLY A 19 -5.55 -7.44 -0.30
CA GLY A 19 -6.97 -7.17 -0.36
C GLY A 19 -7.48 -7.06 -1.79
N ARG A 20 -8.78 -6.82 -1.96
CA ARG A 20 -9.43 -6.59 -3.25
C ARG A 20 -10.37 -5.41 -3.22
N ILE A 21 -10.37 -4.62 -4.28
CA ILE A 21 -11.30 -3.49 -4.42
C ILE A 21 -12.74 -4.01 -4.47
N ALA A 22 -13.57 -3.58 -3.54
CA ALA A 22 -14.98 -3.97 -3.49
C ALA A 22 -15.89 -2.85 -4.02
N GLN A 23 -15.49 -1.59 -3.87
CA GLN A 23 -16.23 -0.42 -4.37
C GLN A 23 -15.29 0.75 -4.66
N ILE A 24 -15.66 1.59 -5.64
CA ILE A 24 -14.97 2.82 -6.03
C ILE A 24 -16.03 3.92 -6.14
N ILE A 25 -15.85 5.02 -5.42
CA ILE A 25 -16.71 6.22 -5.45
C ILE A 25 -15.78 7.44 -5.55
N GLY A 26 -15.54 7.92 -6.76
CA GLY A 26 -14.57 9.00 -7.02
C GLY A 26 -13.19 8.63 -6.45
N PRO A 27 -12.62 9.43 -5.53
CA PRO A 27 -11.33 9.11 -4.89
C PRO A 27 -11.45 8.12 -3.72
N VAL A 28 -12.66 7.74 -3.30
CA VAL A 28 -12.89 6.86 -2.15
C VAL A 28 -13.02 5.40 -2.61
N LEU A 29 -12.27 4.50 -1.98
CA LEU A 29 -12.29 3.07 -2.24
C LEU A 29 -12.67 2.30 -0.99
N ASP A 30 -13.53 1.30 -1.14
CA ASP A 30 -13.71 0.29 -0.10
C ASP A 30 -12.98 -0.99 -0.54
N VAL A 31 -12.06 -1.47 0.30
CA VAL A 31 -11.20 -2.62 0.03
C VAL A 31 -11.52 -3.74 1.03
N ALA A 32 -11.77 -4.94 0.52
CA ALA A 32 -11.99 -6.13 1.34
C ALA A 32 -10.66 -6.87 1.56
N PHE A 33 -10.39 -7.25 2.80
CA PHE A 33 -9.23 -8.03 3.21
C PHE A 33 -9.67 -9.38 3.79
N PRO A 34 -8.77 -10.38 3.84
CA PRO A 34 -9.03 -11.61 4.57
C PRO A 34 -9.33 -11.38 6.06
N PRO A 35 -10.07 -12.29 6.72
CA PRO A 35 -10.26 -12.26 8.17
C PRO A 35 -8.94 -12.15 8.95
N GLY A 36 -8.90 -11.25 9.94
CA GLY A 36 -7.71 -11.02 10.77
C GLY A 36 -6.57 -10.25 10.09
N LYS A 37 -6.71 -9.86 8.82
CA LYS A 37 -5.70 -9.15 8.03
C LYS A 37 -6.14 -7.74 7.63
N ILE A 38 -7.05 -7.13 8.39
CA ILE A 38 -7.50 -5.76 8.12
C ILE A 38 -6.37 -4.77 8.45
N PRO A 39 -6.06 -3.80 7.57
CA PRO A 39 -5.01 -2.80 7.83
C PRO A 39 -5.40 -1.85 8.96
N ASN A 40 -4.39 -1.18 9.54
CA ASN A 40 -4.63 -0.08 10.48
C ASN A 40 -5.11 1.18 9.75
N ILE A 41 -5.78 2.07 10.48
CA ILE A 41 -6.04 3.43 10.00
C ILE A 41 -4.69 4.13 9.73
N TYR A 42 -4.64 4.90 8.66
CA TYR A 42 -3.46 5.56 8.09
C TYR A 42 -2.46 4.68 7.39
N ASN A 43 -2.63 3.35 7.35
CA ASN A 43 -1.78 2.51 6.50
C ASN A 43 -1.93 2.90 5.02
N ALA A 44 -0.82 2.83 4.29
CA ALA A 44 -0.84 2.97 2.84
C ALA A 44 -1.30 1.68 2.19
N LEU A 45 -2.17 1.82 1.20
CA LEU A 45 -2.55 0.76 0.29
C LEU A 45 -2.00 1.07 -1.10
N VAL A 46 -1.49 0.06 -1.80
CA VAL A 46 -0.94 0.22 -3.13
C VAL A 46 -1.65 -0.71 -4.09
N ILE A 47 -2.16 -0.14 -5.18
CA ILE A 47 -2.82 -0.86 -6.26
C ILE A 47 -1.90 -0.85 -7.46
N LYS A 48 -1.44 -2.03 -7.88
CA LYS A 48 -0.60 -2.20 -9.07
C LYS A 48 -1.30 -3.07 -10.09
N GLY A 49 -1.25 -2.69 -11.35
CA GLY A 49 -1.84 -3.49 -12.40
C GLY A 49 -1.74 -2.81 -13.77
N ARG A 50 -2.62 -3.22 -14.66
CA ARG A 50 -2.85 -2.56 -15.94
C ARG A 50 -4.34 -2.35 -16.13
N ASP A 51 -4.69 -1.24 -16.77
CA ASP A 51 -6.07 -1.01 -17.20
C ASP A 51 -6.42 -1.86 -18.44
N THR A 52 -7.63 -1.70 -18.95
CA THR A 52 -8.10 -2.34 -20.20
C THR A 52 -7.35 -1.91 -21.45
N ALA A 53 -6.69 -0.74 -21.43
CA ALA A 53 -5.87 -0.22 -22.53
C ALA A 53 -4.39 -0.67 -22.42
N GLY A 54 -4.02 -1.41 -21.37
CA GLY A 54 -2.67 -1.86 -21.09
C GLY A 54 -1.77 -0.83 -20.41
N GLN A 55 -2.30 0.34 -20.01
CA GLN A 55 -1.54 1.35 -19.28
C GLN A 55 -1.27 0.89 -17.86
N GLN A 56 -0.07 1.18 -17.35
CA GLN A 56 0.31 0.81 -16.00
C GLN A 56 -0.48 1.62 -14.97
N ILE A 57 -1.07 0.91 -14.01
CA ILE A 57 -1.73 1.49 -12.85
C ILE A 57 -0.78 1.35 -11.66
N ASN A 58 -0.54 2.46 -10.98
CA ASN A 58 0.12 2.50 -9.68
C ASN A 58 -0.52 3.60 -8.83
N VAL A 59 -1.56 3.22 -8.10
CA VAL A 59 -2.34 4.15 -7.26
C VAL A 59 -2.03 3.87 -5.80
N SER A 60 -1.61 4.90 -5.08
CA SER A 60 -1.45 4.87 -3.63
C SER A 60 -2.73 5.39 -2.97
N CYS A 61 -3.17 4.73 -1.91
CA CYS A 61 -4.29 5.14 -1.10
C CYS A 61 -3.89 5.14 0.38
N GLU A 62 -4.64 5.84 1.22
CA GLU A 62 -4.48 5.82 2.67
C GLU A 62 -5.78 5.36 3.33
N VAL A 63 -5.70 4.40 4.26
CA VAL A 63 -6.85 3.95 5.04
C VAL A 63 -7.34 5.05 5.95
N GLN A 64 -8.63 5.42 5.86
CA GLN A 64 -9.25 6.44 6.71
C GLN A 64 -10.18 5.85 7.76
N GLN A 65 -10.78 4.68 7.48
CA GLN A 65 -11.80 4.10 8.35
C GLN A 65 -11.90 2.58 8.19
N LEU A 66 -12.18 1.88 9.29
CA LEU A 66 -12.59 0.47 9.25
C LEU A 66 -14.12 0.40 9.21
N LEU A 67 -14.67 -0.29 8.22
CA LEU A 67 -16.12 -0.37 7.97
C LEU A 67 -16.79 -1.59 8.63
N GLY A 68 -16.01 -2.50 9.22
CA GLY A 68 -16.48 -3.85 9.59
C GLY A 68 -16.52 -4.79 8.39
N ASN A 69 -16.97 -6.04 8.59
CA ASN A 69 -17.04 -7.09 7.55
C ASN A 69 -15.72 -7.24 6.75
N ASN A 70 -14.58 -7.09 7.43
CA ASN A 70 -13.24 -7.14 6.85
C ASN A 70 -13.00 -6.12 5.73
N ARG A 71 -13.66 -4.96 5.79
CA ARG A 71 -13.51 -3.87 4.82
C ARG A 71 -12.92 -2.62 5.46
N ALA A 72 -11.99 -2.01 4.73
CA ALA A 72 -11.42 -0.72 5.04
C ALA A 72 -11.81 0.29 3.95
N ARG A 73 -12.11 1.52 4.37
CA ARG A 73 -12.28 2.66 3.47
C ARG A 73 -10.96 3.40 3.36
N ALA A 74 -10.50 3.58 2.13
CA ALA A 74 -9.29 4.30 1.80
C ALA A 74 -9.57 5.45 0.82
N VAL A 75 -8.71 6.46 0.84
CA VAL A 75 -8.75 7.58 -0.10
C VAL A 75 -7.53 7.52 -1.00
N ALA A 76 -7.72 7.58 -2.31
CA ALA A 76 -6.63 7.61 -3.28
C ALA A 76 -5.91 8.96 -3.26
N MET A 77 -4.58 8.92 -3.36
CA MET A 77 -3.70 10.09 -3.42
C MET A 77 -3.47 10.57 -4.85
N SER A 78 -3.95 9.81 -5.84
CA SER A 78 -3.88 10.10 -7.27
C SER A 78 -5.21 9.75 -7.96
N ALA A 79 -5.32 10.04 -9.24
CA ALA A 79 -6.47 9.66 -10.05
C ALA A 79 -6.77 8.15 -9.96
N THR A 80 -8.07 7.80 -9.94
CA THR A 80 -8.57 6.43 -9.83
C THR A 80 -9.06 5.86 -11.18
N ASP A 81 -8.74 6.55 -12.28
CA ASP A 81 -9.06 6.11 -13.64
C ASP A 81 -8.44 4.74 -13.92
N GLY A 82 -9.21 3.88 -14.58
CA GLY A 82 -8.79 2.51 -14.91
C GLY A 82 -8.85 1.52 -13.74
N LEU A 83 -9.13 1.96 -12.50
CA LEU A 83 -9.35 1.04 -11.39
C LEU A 83 -10.66 0.26 -11.55
N MET A 84 -10.62 -1.02 -11.19
CA MET A 84 -11.74 -1.93 -11.31
C MET A 84 -11.95 -2.72 -10.02
N ARG A 85 -13.19 -3.10 -9.76
CA ARG A 85 -13.51 -4.02 -8.67
C ARG A 85 -12.76 -5.34 -8.88
N GLY A 86 -12.35 -5.96 -7.77
CA GLY A 86 -11.60 -7.20 -7.77
C GLY A 86 -10.10 -7.04 -7.99
N MET A 87 -9.61 -5.85 -8.39
CA MET A 87 -8.17 -5.57 -8.47
C MET A 87 -7.50 -5.78 -7.11
N GLU A 88 -6.27 -6.30 -7.16
CA GLU A 88 -5.45 -6.56 -6.00
C GLU A 88 -4.98 -5.26 -5.35
N VAL A 89 -5.05 -5.22 -4.02
CA VAL A 89 -4.60 -4.11 -3.19
C VAL A 89 -3.59 -4.65 -2.20
N ILE A 90 -2.45 -3.98 -2.07
CA ILE A 90 -1.38 -4.37 -1.16
C ILE A 90 -1.38 -3.40 0.01
N ASP A 91 -1.63 -3.89 1.22
CA ASP A 91 -1.36 -3.12 2.45
C ASP A 91 0.16 -3.13 2.72
N THR A 92 0.73 -1.94 2.88
CA THR A 92 2.17 -1.77 3.14
C THR A 92 2.53 -1.98 4.60
N GLY A 93 1.55 -2.06 5.50
CA GLY A 93 1.78 -2.14 6.95
C GLY A 93 2.24 -0.84 7.59
N ALA A 94 2.40 0.24 6.82
CA ALA A 94 2.94 1.52 7.29
C ALA A 94 2.24 2.72 6.62
N PRO A 95 2.29 3.91 7.23
CA PRO A 95 1.70 5.10 6.62
C PRO A 95 2.30 5.48 5.27
N VAL A 96 1.57 6.31 4.50
CA VAL A 96 2.08 6.84 3.24
C VAL A 96 3.36 7.63 3.51
N SER A 97 4.46 7.20 2.89
CA SER A 97 5.74 7.89 3.01
C SER A 97 5.69 9.18 2.20
N THR A 98 5.49 10.30 2.88
CA THR A 98 5.65 11.62 2.27
C THR A 98 7.13 11.87 1.97
N PRO A 99 7.48 12.49 0.82
CA PRO A 99 8.85 12.89 0.58
C PRO A 99 9.25 13.90 1.66
N LYS A 100 10.36 13.62 2.37
CA LYS A 100 10.95 14.57 3.32
C LYS A 100 11.39 15.81 2.53
N PHE A 101 10.60 16.87 2.59
CA PHE A 101 10.85 18.15 1.92
C PHE A 101 12.22 18.76 2.26
N TYR A 102 12.81 18.39 3.40
CA TYR A 102 14.18 18.73 3.76
C TYR A 102 15.21 17.80 3.11
N ARG A 103 15.38 17.89 1.79
CA ARG A 103 16.58 17.39 1.10
C ARG A 103 17.37 18.55 0.50
N LYS A 104 18.11 19.21 1.40
CA LYS A 104 19.40 19.91 1.20
C LYS A 104 19.58 20.64 -0.15
N PHE A 105 18.98 21.84 -0.28
CA PHE A 105 19.62 22.88 -1.10
C PHE A 105 20.85 23.39 -0.35
N SER A 106 21.93 22.62 -0.38
CA SER A 106 23.26 23.11 0.00
C SER A 106 23.78 23.97 -1.14
N ILE A 107 23.32 25.22 -1.22
CA ILE A 107 24.01 26.23 -2.03
C ILE A 107 25.43 26.42 -1.43
N PRO A 108 26.52 26.15 -2.18
CA PRO A 108 27.85 26.46 -1.70
C PRO A 108 27.98 27.98 -1.60
N LEU A 109 28.33 28.49 -0.41
CA LEU A 109 28.47 29.92 -0.11
C LEU A 109 29.72 30.56 -0.75
N THR A 110 30.25 30.01 -1.84
CA THR A 110 31.51 30.43 -2.49
C THR A 110 31.31 31.17 -3.82
N LYS A 111 30.14 31.78 -4.04
CA LYS A 111 29.95 32.79 -5.09
C LYS A 111 29.24 34.02 -4.53
N LEU A 112 30.00 34.86 -3.84
CA LEU A 112 29.86 36.32 -3.86
C LEU A 112 31.22 36.91 -4.22
#